data_AF-D2HHD7-F1
#
_entry.id   AF-D2HHD7-F1
#
_cell.length_a   1.000
_cell.length_b   1.000
_cell.length_c   1.000
_cell.angle_alpha   90.00
_cell.angle_beta   90.00
_cell.angle_gamma   90.00
#
_symmetry.space_group_name_H-M   'P 1'
#
loop_
_entity.id
_entity.type
_entity.pdbx_description
1 polymer ?
#
loop_
_entity_poly.entity_id
_entity_poly.type
_entity_poly.pdbx_seq_one_letter_code
_entity_poly.pdbx_strand_id
1 'polypeptide(L)'
;MSIHLSSQVFSSRSSAFPGRGAQVRLSSVRPGTFSGSSSSLYSLGASRPRVAVRSAYGGPVGAGIREVTINQSLLAPLQVDIDPSIQQVRQEEREQIKTLNDKFASFIDKVRFLEQQNKLLETKWALLQEQKSAKSSRLPSIFEAHIASLRRQLEGLQADGGRLEVELRTMQGVVEDFKNKYEDEINRRTAAENEFVVLKKDVDAAYMNKVELEAKVDALSDEINFFKTFYEMELAELQAQISDTSVVLSMDNSRSLDLDSIIAEVKAQYEEMANRSRAEAETMYQIKFETLQAQAGKHGDDLRNTRNEITEMNRAIQRLQAEIDNIKNQRAKLEAAIAEAEERGELAVKDANAKLAELEAALQRAKQDMARQLREYQELMNVKLALDIEIATYRKLLEGEESR
;
A
#
# COMPACT_ATOMS: atom_id res chain seq x y z
N MET A 1 58.27 9.95 -18.70
CA MET A 1 57.76 8.56 -18.83
C MET A 1 56.33 8.55 -18.34
N SER A 2 55.50 7.74 -19.00
CA SER A 2 54.10 7.98 -19.24
C SER A 2 53.18 7.96 -18.01
N ILE A 3 52.37 9.00 -17.95
CA ILE A 3 51.12 9.15 -17.20
C ILE A 3 50.09 8.18 -17.77
N HIS A 4 49.47 7.35 -16.92
CA HIS A 4 48.30 6.57 -17.28
C HIS A 4 47.15 6.95 -16.34
N LEU A 5 46.40 8.00 -16.71
CA LEU A 5 45.08 8.26 -16.14
C LEU A 5 44.08 7.33 -16.84
N SER A 6 43.53 6.37 -16.10
CA SER A 6 42.36 5.63 -16.52
C SER A 6 41.13 6.52 -16.37
N SER A 7 40.56 6.96 -17.49
CA SER A 7 39.25 7.61 -17.53
C SER A 7 38.16 6.56 -17.33
N GLN A 8 37.44 6.60 -16.21
CA GLN A 8 36.16 5.91 -16.09
C GLN A 8 35.03 6.90 -16.37
N VAL A 9 34.31 6.63 -17.46
CA VAL A 9 33.16 7.38 -17.95
C VAL A 9 31.91 6.88 -17.22
N PHE A 10 31.23 7.76 -16.47
CA PHE A 10 29.89 7.46 -15.95
C PHE A 10 28.86 7.62 -17.06
N SER A 11 28.27 6.52 -17.48
CA SER A 11 27.18 6.44 -18.46
C SER A 11 25.83 6.49 -17.75
N SER A 12 25.09 7.59 -17.91
CA SER A 12 23.67 7.68 -17.51
C SER A 12 22.81 6.84 -18.46
N ARG A 13 22.40 5.64 -18.02
CA ARG A 13 21.41 4.83 -18.72
C ARG A 13 20.01 5.23 -18.27
N SER A 14 19.29 5.84 -19.21
CA SER A 14 17.84 5.97 -19.20
C SER A 14 17.18 4.59 -19.22
N SER A 15 16.17 4.39 -18.38
CA SER A 15 15.19 3.31 -18.54
C SER A 15 13.80 3.91 -18.66
N ALA A 16 13.18 3.69 -19.81
CA ALA A 16 11.84 4.10 -20.14
C ALA A 16 10.89 2.88 -20.11
N PHE A 17 9.61 3.21 -19.86
CA PHE A 17 8.36 2.46 -20.10
C PHE A 17 7.95 1.32 -19.14
N PRO A 18 6.64 0.95 -19.06
CA PRO A 18 5.43 1.62 -19.59
C PRO A 18 4.28 1.80 -18.58
N GLY A 19 3.34 2.69 -18.96
CA GLY A 19 2.07 2.92 -18.29
C GLY A 19 1.13 1.71 -18.25
N ARG A 20 0.19 1.76 -17.29
CA ARG A 20 -0.98 0.90 -17.25
C ARG A 20 -2.23 1.75 -17.38
N GLY A 21 -2.97 1.46 -18.44
CA GLY A 21 -4.21 2.13 -18.79
C GLY A 21 -5.36 1.76 -17.86
N ALA A 22 -6.32 2.68 -17.84
CA ALA A 22 -7.67 2.47 -17.36
C ALA A 22 -8.38 1.40 -18.19
N GLN A 23 -9.20 0.58 -17.52
CA GLN A 23 -10.42 0.05 -18.14
C GLN A 23 -11.55 -0.03 -17.11
N VAL A 24 -12.74 0.14 -17.68
CA VAL A 24 -14.04 0.48 -17.12
C VAL A 24 -15.00 -0.71 -17.35
N ARG A 25 -16.11 -0.75 -16.58
CA ARG A 25 -17.37 -1.53 -16.75
C ARG A 25 -17.34 -3.01 -16.29
N LEU A 26 -18.39 -3.64 -15.76
CA LEU A 26 -19.86 -3.45 -15.82
C LEU A 26 -20.56 -4.02 -14.56
N SER A 27 -21.79 -3.54 -14.36
CA SER A 27 -22.87 -3.97 -13.45
C SER A 27 -23.25 -5.47 -13.46
N SER A 28 -23.82 -5.98 -12.36
CA SER A 28 -25.11 -6.69 -12.41
C SER A 28 -25.77 -6.85 -11.03
N VAL A 29 -27.08 -7.01 -11.09
CA VAL A 29 -28.11 -7.00 -10.05
C VAL A 29 -28.37 -8.42 -9.51
N ARG A 30 -28.80 -8.49 -8.23
CA ARG A 30 -29.55 -9.51 -7.44
C ARG A 30 -30.09 -10.79 -8.14
N PRO A 31 -30.22 -11.94 -7.44
CA PRO A 31 -31.29 -12.23 -6.44
C PRO A 31 -30.75 -12.89 -5.15
N GLY A 32 -31.36 -12.90 -3.96
CA GLY A 32 -32.78 -12.93 -3.58
C GLY A 32 -33.21 -14.36 -3.22
N THR A 33 -33.08 -14.79 -1.94
CA THR A 33 -33.78 -15.91 -1.26
C THR A 33 -33.41 -15.91 0.24
N PHE A 34 -34.34 -15.70 1.18
CA PHE A 34 -35.14 -16.69 1.94
C PHE A 34 -34.29 -17.41 3.01
N SER A 35 -34.62 -17.60 4.29
CA SER A 35 -35.76 -17.32 5.19
C SER A 35 -35.26 -17.66 6.59
N GLY A 36 -35.70 -16.94 7.62
CA GLY A 36 -35.45 -17.34 9.01
C GLY A 36 -36.64 -16.98 9.89
N SER A 37 -37.22 -18.00 10.53
CA SER A 37 -38.18 -17.95 11.64
C SER A 37 -39.58 -17.43 11.27
N SER A 38 -40.72 -17.97 11.68
CA SER A 38 -41.09 -19.03 12.61
C SER A 38 -42.62 -19.09 12.56
N SER A 39 -43.23 -20.25 12.31
CA SER A 39 -44.62 -20.50 12.73
C SER A 39 -44.99 -21.99 12.68
N SER A 40 -45.36 -22.48 13.85
CA SER A 40 -46.40 -23.48 14.10
C SER A 40 -46.29 -24.86 13.47
N LEU A 41 -45.77 -25.81 14.25
CA LEU A 41 -46.08 -27.23 14.16
C LEU A 41 -47.06 -27.60 15.28
N TYR A 42 -48.33 -27.76 14.93
CA TYR A 42 -49.30 -28.47 15.75
C TYR A 42 -49.13 -29.97 15.46
N SER A 43 -48.36 -30.64 16.31
CA SER A 43 -48.25 -32.10 16.34
C SER A 43 -49.17 -32.62 17.45
N LEU A 44 -50.34 -33.14 17.07
CA LEU A 44 -51.19 -33.95 17.94
C LEU A 44 -51.14 -35.38 17.42
N GLY A 45 -50.11 -36.10 17.86
CA GLY A 45 -49.98 -37.54 17.66
C GLY A 45 -50.95 -38.30 18.55
N ALA A 46 -51.94 -38.93 17.94
CA ALA A 46 -52.83 -39.87 18.57
C ALA A 46 -52.10 -41.20 18.85
N SER A 47 -51.87 -41.51 20.13
CA SER A 47 -51.48 -42.84 20.58
C SER A 47 -52.73 -43.61 21.01
N ARG A 48 -53.06 -44.69 20.29
CA ARG A 48 -54.01 -45.73 20.73
C ARG A 48 -53.29 -47.08 20.69
N PRO A 49 -53.13 -47.79 21.81
CA PRO A 49 -52.70 -49.18 21.76
C PRO A 49 -53.89 -50.13 21.57
N ARG A 50 -53.54 -51.25 20.94
CA ARG A 50 -54.34 -52.41 20.51
C ARG A 50 -55.15 -53.05 21.64
N VAL A 51 -56.37 -53.47 21.29
CA VAL A 51 -57.13 -54.51 22.03
C VAL A 51 -56.84 -55.85 21.36
N ALA A 52 -56.51 -56.84 22.19
CA ALA A 52 -56.20 -58.20 21.77
C ALA A 52 -57.47 -59.02 21.48
N VAL A 53 -57.41 -59.78 20.38
CA VAL A 53 -58.33 -60.85 20.04
C VAL A 53 -58.02 -62.06 20.93
N ARG A 54 -59.01 -62.56 21.66
CA ARG A 54 -59.03 -63.92 22.20
C ARG A 54 -60.17 -64.69 21.53
N SER A 55 -59.78 -65.67 20.71
CA SER A 55 -60.62 -66.80 20.34
C SER A 55 -60.19 -67.98 21.21
N ALA A 56 -61.15 -68.64 21.86
CA ALA A 56 -60.95 -69.96 22.42
C ALA A 56 -62.27 -70.74 22.34
N TYR A 57 -62.21 -71.80 21.55
CA TYR A 57 -63.17 -72.88 21.42
C TYR A 57 -63.55 -73.51 22.78
N GLY A 58 -64.81 -73.94 22.91
CA GLY A 58 -65.30 -74.77 24.01
C GLY A 58 -66.60 -75.46 23.58
N GLY A 59 -66.57 -76.79 23.47
CA GLY A 59 -67.54 -77.66 22.81
C GLY A 59 -68.93 -77.83 23.47
N PRO A 60 -69.75 -78.74 22.90
CA PRO A 60 -71.20 -78.78 23.01
C PRO A 60 -71.72 -79.67 24.15
N VAL A 61 -72.94 -79.37 24.61
CA VAL A 61 -73.81 -80.24 25.43
C VAL A 61 -75.24 -79.85 25.01
N GLY A 62 -76.17 -80.71 24.63
CA GLY A 62 -76.36 -82.14 24.83
C GLY A 62 -77.84 -82.34 25.13
N ALA A 63 -78.50 -83.18 24.30
CA ALA A 63 -79.76 -83.88 24.55
C ALA A 63 -81.08 -83.09 24.73
N GLY A 64 -82.08 -83.43 23.90
CA GLY A 64 -83.48 -83.13 24.21
C GLY A 64 -84.44 -83.13 23.01
N ILE A 65 -84.51 -84.23 22.24
CA ILE A 65 -85.64 -84.47 21.32
C ILE A 65 -86.90 -84.72 22.16
N ARG A 66 -87.96 -83.95 21.91
CA ARG A 66 -89.32 -84.23 22.38
C ARG A 66 -90.31 -84.18 21.23
N GLU A 67 -91.26 -85.08 21.36
CA GLU A 67 -92.19 -85.60 20.37
C GLU A 67 -93.23 -84.61 19.86
N VAL A 68 -93.75 -84.99 18.70
CA VAL A 68 -94.73 -84.34 17.85
C VAL A 68 -96.13 -84.35 18.48
N THR A 69 -96.77 -83.18 18.55
CA THR A 69 -98.22 -83.07 18.77
C THR A 69 -98.87 -82.55 17.50
N ILE A 70 -99.52 -83.45 16.75
CA ILE A 70 -100.32 -83.13 15.55
C ILE A 70 -101.67 -82.57 16.03
N ASN A 71 -101.91 -81.28 15.86
CA ASN A 71 -103.25 -80.70 15.96
C ASN A 71 -104.03 -81.04 14.68
N GLN A 72 -104.98 -81.97 14.79
CA GLN A 72 -105.84 -82.45 13.70
C GLN A 72 -106.99 -81.47 13.33
N SER A 73 -106.86 -80.19 13.69
CA SER A 73 -107.86 -79.11 13.48
C SER A 73 -107.48 -78.13 12.34
N LEU A 74 -106.55 -78.53 11.46
CA LEU A 74 -106.31 -77.92 10.16
C LEU A 74 -107.05 -78.63 9.00
N LEU A 75 -108.28 -79.12 9.25
CA LEU A 75 -109.07 -79.85 8.25
C LEU A 75 -110.41 -79.16 7.93
N ALA A 76 -110.34 -77.85 7.69
CA ALA A 76 -111.33 -77.11 6.91
C ALA A 76 -110.57 -76.17 5.95
N PRO A 77 -110.66 -76.36 4.62
CA PRO A 77 -110.08 -75.43 3.66
C PRO A 77 -110.85 -74.11 3.72
N LEU A 78 -110.26 -73.10 4.35
CA LEU A 78 -110.68 -71.71 4.14
C LEU A 78 -110.13 -71.28 2.79
N GLN A 79 -110.98 -71.31 1.76
CA GLN A 79 -110.76 -70.62 0.50
C GLN A 79 -110.67 -69.12 0.79
N VAL A 80 -109.44 -68.63 0.94
CA VAL A 80 -109.12 -67.26 0.61
C VAL A 80 -108.73 -67.34 -0.86
N ASP A 81 -109.69 -67.03 -1.73
CA ASP A 81 -109.36 -66.69 -3.11
C ASP A 81 -108.45 -65.44 -3.04
N ILE A 82 -107.14 -65.68 -2.92
CA ILE A 82 -106.12 -64.66 -3.06
C ILE A 82 -106.22 -64.27 -4.53
N ASP A 83 -106.79 -63.10 -4.75
CA ASP A 83 -106.99 -62.47 -6.05
C ASP A 83 -105.78 -62.75 -6.97
N PRO A 84 -105.97 -63.37 -8.15
CA PRO A 84 -104.88 -63.68 -9.08
C PRO A 84 -104.07 -62.43 -9.50
N SER A 85 -104.62 -61.23 -9.28
CA SER A 85 -103.89 -59.96 -9.42
C SER A 85 -102.78 -59.77 -8.35
N ILE A 86 -103.00 -60.18 -7.09
CA ILE A 86 -102.05 -59.99 -5.97
C ILE A 86 -100.87 -60.96 -6.05
N GLN A 87 -101.06 -62.14 -6.66
CA GLN A 87 -100.00 -63.12 -6.86
C GLN A 87 -99.04 -62.69 -7.98
N GLN A 88 -99.56 -62.10 -9.06
CA GLN A 88 -98.76 -61.48 -10.12
C GLN A 88 -97.96 -60.29 -9.56
N VAL A 89 -98.60 -59.39 -8.80
CA VAL A 89 -97.91 -58.25 -8.16
C VAL A 89 -96.82 -58.71 -7.20
N ARG A 90 -97.05 -59.74 -6.36
CA ARG A 90 -95.98 -60.28 -5.48
C ARG A 90 -94.86 -60.98 -6.23
N GLN A 91 -95.15 -61.58 -7.39
CA GLN A 91 -94.13 -62.20 -8.23
C GLN A 91 -93.30 -61.13 -8.96
N GLU A 92 -93.94 -60.08 -9.48
CA GLU A 92 -93.30 -58.90 -10.05
C GLU A 92 -92.48 -58.14 -8.99
N GLU A 93 -92.99 -57.92 -7.78
CA GLU A 93 -92.25 -57.34 -6.65
C GLU A 93 -91.06 -58.21 -6.26
N ARG A 94 -91.21 -59.54 -6.26
CA ARG A 94 -90.11 -60.47 -5.96
C ARG A 94 -89.04 -60.45 -7.06
N GLU A 95 -89.44 -60.32 -8.32
CA GLU A 95 -88.52 -60.18 -9.46
C GLU A 95 -87.85 -58.80 -9.49
N GLN A 96 -88.56 -57.74 -9.11
CA GLN A 96 -88.01 -56.40 -8.91
C GLN A 96 -87.02 -56.37 -7.74
N ILE A 97 -87.36 -57.00 -6.61
CA ILE A 97 -86.44 -57.14 -5.47
C ILE A 97 -85.24 -57.98 -5.87
N LYS A 98 -85.42 -59.05 -6.66
CA LYS A 98 -84.30 -59.87 -7.15
C LYS A 98 -83.39 -59.09 -8.09
N THR A 99 -83.95 -58.39 -9.08
CA THR A 99 -83.15 -57.55 -10.00
C THR A 99 -82.48 -56.39 -9.28
N LEU A 100 -83.11 -55.82 -8.25
CA LEU A 100 -82.50 -54.80 -7.41
C LEU A 100 -81.40 -55.40 -6.52
N ASN A 101 -81.58 -56.61 -6.00
CA ASN A 101 -80.58 -57.33 -5.23
C ASN A 101 -79.38 -57.74 -6.10
N ASP A 102 -79.61 -58.20 -7.32
CA ASP A 102 -78.56 -58.48 -8.32
C ASP A 102 -77.79 -57.20 -8.68
N LYS A 103 -78.49 -56.06 -8.80
CA LYS A 103 -77.87 -54.74 -8.94
C LYS A 103 -77.06 -54.37 -7.69
N PHE A 104 -77.57 -54.57 -6.48
CA PHE A 104 -76.84 -54.32 -5.24
C PHE A 104 -75.61 -55.23 -5.11
N ALA A 105 -75.71 -56.50 -5.47
CA ALA A 105 -74.57 -57.41 -5.51
C ALA A 105 -73.51 -56.90 -6.49
N SER A 106 -73.91 -56.45 -7.69
CA SER A 106 -72.97 -55.86 -8.66
C SER A 106 -72.33 -54.56 -8.16
N PHE A 107 -73.07 -53.73 -7.41
CA PHE A 107 -72.52 -52.52 -6.78
C PHE A 107 -71.57 -52.87 -5.63
N ILE A 108 -71.89 -53.87 -4.81
CA ILE A 108 -71.02 -54.34 -3.72
C ILE A 108 -69.72 -54.90 -4.30
N ASP A 109 -69.79 -55.68 -5.38
CA ASP A 109 -68.61 -56.20 -6.07
C ASP A 109 -67.79 -55.06 -6.69
N LYS A 110 -68.45 -54.03 -7.25
CA LYS A 110 -67.77 -52.84 -7.76
C LYS A 110 -67.08 -52.04 -6.66
N VAL A 111 -67.72 -51.87 -5.51
CA VAL A 111 -67.14 -51.19 -4.33
C VAL A 111 -65.96 -51.99 -3.81
N ARG A 112 -66.07 -53.32 -3.66
CA ARG A 112 -64.95 -54.18 -3.25
C ARG A 112 -63.78 -54.11 -4.23
N PHE A 113 -64.06 -54.10 -5.53
CA PHE A 113 -63.03 -53.95 -6.55
C PHE A 113 -62.34 -52.58 -6.45
N LEU A 114 -63.10 -51.50 -6.26
CA LEU A 114 -62.55 -50.15 -6.07
C LEU A 114 -61.78 -50.00 -4.75
N GLU A 115 -62.24 -50.61 -3.66
CA GLU A 115 -61.53 -50.67 -2.39
C GLU A 115 -60.21 -51.43 -2.53
N GLN A 116 -60.22 -52.55 -3.26
CA GLN A 116 -59.01 -53.33 -3.52
C GLN A 116 -58.03 -52.56 -4.42
N GLN A 117 -58.53 -51.82 -5.42
CA GLN A 117 -57.71 -50.91 -6.22
C GLN A 117 -57.15 -49.76 -5.40
N ASN A 118 -57.94 -49.12 -4.55
CA ASN A 118 -57.47 -48.05 -3.66
C ASN A 118 -56.41 -48.56 -2.70
N LYS A 119 -56.60 -49.74 -2.11
CA LYS A 119 -55.59 -50.35 -1.23
C LYS A 119 -54.29 -50.69 -1.98
N LEU A 120 -54.40 -51.11 -3.25
CA LEU A 120 -53.24 -51.33 -4.11
C LEU A 120 -52.55 -50.01 -4.48
N LEU A 121 -53.31 -48.94 -4.72
CA LEU A 121 -52.76 -47.60 -4.97
C LEU A 121 -52.10 -47.02 -3.72
N GLU A 122 -52.69 -47.21 -2.53
CA GLU A 122 -52.12 -46.80 -1.24
C GLU A 122 -50.80 -47.51 -0.95
N THR A 123 -50.74 -48.83 -1.16
CA THR A 123 -49.49 -49.59 -1.00
C THR A 123 -48.44 -49.19 -2.04
N LYS A 124 -48.83 -48.98 -3.29
CA LYS A 124 -47.93 -48.46 -4.34
C LYS A 124 -47.45 -47.05 -4.02
N TRP A 125 -48.30 -46.18 -3.48
CA TRP A 125 -47.95 -44.84 -3.04
C TRP A 125 -46.97 -44.87 -1.88
N ALA A 126 -47.22 -45.70 -0.87
CA ALA A 126 -46.31 -45.88 0.27
C ALA A 126 -44.93 -46.36 -0.18
N LEU A 127 -44.86 -47.35 -1.08
CA LEU A 127 -43.59 -47.85 -1.63
C LEU A 127 -42.87 -46.77 -2.46
N LEU A 128 -43.59 -45.97 -3.25
CA LEU A 128 -42.98 -44.87 -4.01
C LEU A 128 -42.47 -43.75 -3.09
N GLN A 129 -43.19 -43.45 -2.01
CA GLN A 129 -42.80 -42.47 -1.01
C GLN A 129 -41.51 -42.91 -0.29
N GLU A 130 -41.45 -44.17 0.14
CA GLU A 130 -40.27 -44.77 0.78
C GLU A 130 -39.09 -44.85 -0.18
N GLN A 131 -39.34 -45.17 -1.45
CA GLN A 131 -38.30 -45.16 -2.46
C GLN A 131 -37.79 -43.73 -2.75
N LYS A 132 -38.66 -42.72 -2.71
CA LYS A 132 -38.29 -41.31 -2.93
C LYS A 132 -37.49 -40.75 -1.74
N SER A 133 -37.82 -41.12 -0.50
CA SER A 133 -37.04 -40.73 0.67
C SER A 133 -35.68 -41.45 0.73
N ALA A 134 -35.63 -42.74 0.37
CA ALA A 134 -34.38 -43.49 0.26
C ALA A 134 -33.47 -43.01 -0.91
N LYS A 135 -34.08 -42.43 -1.95
CA LYS A 135 -33.38 -41.76 -3.08
C LYS A 135 -33.09 -40.28 -2.82
N SER A 136 -33.26 -39.77 -1.60
CA SER A 136 -32.64 -38.50 -1.21
C SER A 136 -31.13 -38.68 -1.39
N SER A 137 -30.64 -38.22 -2.55
CA SER A 137 -29.33 -38.58 -3.06
C SER A 137 -28.27 -38.11 -2.06
N ARG A 138 -27.24 -38.92 -1.79
CA ARG A 138 -26.09 -38.49 -0.96
C ARG A 138 -25.23 -37.41 -1.64
N LEU A 139 -25.50 -37.12 -2.91
CA LEU A 139 -24.78 -36.17 -3.76
C LEU A 139 -24.73 -34.73 -3.20
N PRO A 140 -25.84 -34.10 -2.78
CA PRO A 140 -25.83 -32.76 -2.20
C PRO A 140 -24.96 -32.70 -0.94
N SER A 141 -24.99 -33.73 -0.09
CA SER A 141 -24.15 -33.80 1.12
C SER A 141 -22.66 -33.92 0.78
N ILE A 142 -22.30 -34.66 -0.28
CA ILE A 142 -20.91 -34.76 -0.75
C ILE A 142 -20.44 -33.42 -1.34
N PHE A 143 -21.27 -32.76 -2.14
CA PHE A 143 -20.95 -31.43 -2.67
C PHE A 143 -20.86 -30.38 -1.56
N GLU A 144 -21.74 -30.42 -0.57
CA GLU A 144 -21.69 -29.53 0.58
C GLU A 144 -20.43 -29.75 1.42
N ALA A 145 -20.03 -31.01 1.65
CA ALA A 145 -18.76 -31.33 2.30
C ALA A 145 -17.55 -30.84 1.48
N HIS A 146 -17.59 -30.96 0.15
CA HIS A 146 -16.53 -30.46 -0.73
C HIS A 146 -16.46 -28.93 -0.73
N ILE A 147 -17.61 -28.24 -0.78
CA ILE A 147 -17.71 -26.78 -0.67
C ILE A 147 -17.17 -26.32 0.69
N ALA A 148 -17.51 -27.01 1.79
CA ALA A 148 -17.00 -26.71 3.11
C ALA A 148 -15.47 -26.90 3.20
N SER A 149 -14.93 -27.95 2.56
CA SER A 149 -13.49 -28.18 2.46
C SER A 149 -12.79 -27.06 1.68
N LEU A 150 -13.33 -26.65 0.52
CA LEU A 150 -12.78 -25.56 -0.28
C LEU A 150 -12.83 -24.22 0.45
N ARG A 151 -13.91 -23.94 1.19
CA ARG A 151 -14.01 -22.74 2.04
C ARG A 151 -12.94 -22.74 3.14
N ARG A 152 -12.73 -23.86 3.82
CA ARG A 152 -11.63 -23.98 4.80
C ARG A 152 -10.25 -23.78 4.18
N GLN A 153 -10.01 -24.30 2.98
CA GLN A 153 -8.76 -24.07 2.27
C GLN A 153 -8.56 -22.59 1.93
N LEU A 154 -9.62 -21.91 1.49
CA LEU A 154 -9.58 -20.47 1.20
C LEU A 154 -9.33 -19.64 2.46
N GLU A 155 -9.98 -19.98 3.58
CA GLU A 155 -9.74 -19.35 4.89
C GLU A 155 -8.29 -19.58 5.36
N GLY A 156 -7.75 -20.79 5.19
CA GLY A 156 -6.36 -21.11 5.50
C GLY A 156 -5.38 -20.30 4.66
N LEU A 157 -5.58 -20.24 3.34
CA LEU A 157 -4.76 -19.43 2.44
C LEU A 157 -4.85 -17.94 2.73
N GLN A 158 -6.03 -17.44 3.14
CA GLN A 158 -6.20 -16.04 3.52
C GLN A 158 -5.47 -15.73 4.84
N ALA A 159 -5.51 -16.64 5.83
CA ALA A 159 -4.77 -16.50 7.07
C ALA A 159 -3.24 -16.53 6.83
N ASP A 160 -2.77 -17.44 5.98
CA ASP A 160 -1.37 -17.50 5.57
C ASP A 160 -0.94 -16.25 4.79
N GLY A 161 -1.79 -15.74 3.90
CA GLY A 161 -1.58 -14.48 3.20
C GLY A 161 -1.42 -13.31 4.17
N GLY A 162 -2.30 -13.21 5.17
CA GLY A 162 -2.20 -12.21 6.23
C GLY A 162 -0.92 -12.35 7.08
N ARG A 163 -0.54 -13.58 7.43
CA ARG A 163 0.72 -13.86 8.16
C ARG A 163 1.94 -13.41 7.35
N LEU A 164 1.99 -13.78 6.07
CA LEU A 164 3.08 -13.39 5.16
C LEU A 164 3.14 -11.87 4.95
N GLU A 165 1.99 -11.20 4.90
CA GLU A 165 1.95 -9.74 4.79
C GLU A 165 2.52 -9.06 6.05
N VAL A 166 2.22 -9.60 7.23
CA VAL A 166 2.83 -9.12 8.49
C VAL A 166 4.34 -9.36 8.49
N GLU A 167 4.80 -10.56 8.15
CA GLU A 167 6.23 -10.88 8.04
C GLU A 167 6.95 -9.97 7.04
N LEU A 168 6.33 -9.69 5.89
CA LEU A 168 6.86 -8.76 4.89
C LEU A 168 6.99 -7.35 5.46
N ARG A 169 5.97 -6.83 6.15
CA ARG A 169 6.02 -5.51 6.80
C ARG A 169 7.08 -5.45 7.88
N THR A 170 7.22 -6.50 8.69
CA THR A 170 8.29 -6.59 9.70
C THR A 170 9.66 -6.58 9.06
N MET A 171 9.87 -7.36 8.00
CA MET A 171 11.15 -7.38 7.27
C MET A 171 11.45 -6.03 6.62
N GLN A 172 10.45 -5.38 6.03
CA GLN A 172 10.57 -4.02 5.49
C GLN A 172 10.98 -3.01 6.56
N GLY A 173 10.38 -3.08 7.75
CA GLY A 173 10.77 -2.25 8.90
C GLY A 173 12.23 -2.47 9.29
N VAL A 174 12.68 -3.72 9.39
CA VAL A 174 14.08 -4.05 9.70
C VAL A 174 15.05 -3.53 8.62
N VAL A 175 14.67 -3.63 7.34
CA VAL A 175 15.48 -3.10 6.23
C VAL A 175 15.58 -1.58 6.31
N GLU A 176 14.49 -0.87 6.59
CA GLU A 176 14.52 0.58 6.74
C GLU A 176 15.33 1.01 7.97
N ASP A 177 15.23 0.27 9.08
CA ASP A 177 16.06 0.49 10.28
C ASP A 177 17.54 0.34 9.97
N PHE A 178 17.94 -0.68 9.20
CA PHE A 178 19.33 -0.84 8.79
C PHE A 178 19.76 0.27 7.83
N LYS A 179 18.92 0.65 6.87
CA LYS A 179 19.19 1.76 5.96
C LYS A 179 19.42 3.07 6.72
N ASN A 180 18.55 3.40 7.67
CA ASN A 180 18.71 4.58 8.53
C ASN A 180 20.02 4.52 9.33
N LYS A 181 20.37 3.35 9.91
CA LYS A 181 21.66 3.17 10.59
C LYS A 181 22.86 3.35 9.67
N TYR A 182 22.78 2.88 8.42
CA TYR A 182 23.84 3.08 7.43
C TYR A 182 23.97 4.55 7.02
N GLU A 183 22.87 5.25 6.80
CA GLU A 183 22.86 6.68 6.51
C GLU A 183 23.45 7.49 7.68
N ASP A 184 23.05 7.17 8.91
CA ASP A 184 23.63 7.76 10.12
C ASP A 184 25.14 7.50 10.22
N GLU A 185 25.59 6.29 9.92
CA GLU A 185 27.01 5.95 9.99
C GLU A 185 27.83 6.65 8.90
N ILE A 186 27.26 6.81 7.70
CA ILE A 186 27.87 7.62 6.63
C ILE A 186 27.96 9.08 7.07
N ASN A 187 26.91 9.62 7.70
CA ASN A 187 26.90 10.99 8.20
C ASN A 187 27.93 11.18 9.32
N ARG A 188 28.02 10.24 10.28
CA ARG A 188 29.05 10.26 11.33
C ARG A 188 30.46 10.18 10.76
N ARG A 189 30.70 9.27 9.81
CA ARG A 189 31.99 9.15 9.12
C ARG A 189 32.35 10.44 8.40
N THR A 190 31.41 11.04 7.69
CA THR A 190 31.62 12.31 6.97
C THR A 190 31.92 13.45 7.94
N ALA A 191 31.22 13.51 9.08
CA ALA A 191 31.51 14.50 10.13
C ALA A 191 32.92 14.32 10.72
N ALA A 192 33.30 13.08 11.04
CA ALA A 192 34.63 12.76 11.55
C ALA A 192 35.74 13.03 10.51
N GLU A 193 35.48 12.77 9.23
CA GLU A 193 36.40 13.07 8.13
C GLU A 193 36.56 14.59 7.96
N ASN A 194 35.47 15.35 8.04
CA ASN A 194 35.53 16.81 8.03
C ASN A 194 36.33 17.36 9.23
N GLU A 195 36.11 16.84 10.43
CA GLU A 195 36.87 17.21 11.63
C GLU A 195 38.35 16.86 11.47
N PHE A 196 38.67 15.69 10.93
CA PHE A 196 40.04 15.28 10.63
C PHE A 196 40.72 16.22 9.63
N VAL A 197 40.01 16.66 8.59
CA VAL A 197 40.54 17.63 7.62
C VAL A 197 40.82 18.99 8.28
N VAL A 198 39.95 19.45 9.19
CA VAL A 198 40.19 20.68 9.95
C VAL A 198 41.40 20.52 10.88
N LEU A 199 41.44 19.45 11.67
CA LEU A 199 42.58 19.14 12.54
C LEU A 199 43.89 19.06 11.77
N LYS A 200 43.89 18.48 10.57
CA LYS A 200 45.07 18.44 9.70
C LYS A 200 45.52 19.85 9.31
N LYS A 201 44.60 20.72 8.90
CA LYS A 201 44.92 22.13 8.59
C LYS A 201 45.49 22.86 9.81
N ASP A 202 44.93 22.63 10.99
CA ASP A 202 45.39 23.25 12.24
C ASP A 202 46.80 22.75 12.63
N VAL A 203 47.07 21.44 12.43
CA VAL A 203 48.41 20.86 12.63
C VAL A 203 49.41 21.43 11.63
N ASP A 204 49.06 21.52 10.35
CA ASP A 204 49.92 22.12 9.32
C ASP A 204 50.21 23.59 9.64
N ALA A 205 49.20 24.36 10.05
CA ALA A 205 49.37 25.75 10.48
C ALA A 205 50.24 25.88 11.73
N ALA A 206 50.06 25.01 12.74
CA ALA A 206 50.90 24.98 13.93
C ALA A 206 52.36 24.60 13.58
N TYR A 207 52.56 23.69 12.63
CA TYR A 207 53.89 23.32 12.16
C TYR A 207 54.57 24.49 11.41
N MET A 208 53.85 25.20 10.54
CA MET A 208 54.39 26.40 9.88
C MET A 208 54.78 27.47 10.91
N ASN A 209 53.92 27.75 11.89
CA ASN A 209 54.23 28.68 12.98
C ASN A 209 55.45 28.22 13.79
N LYS A 210 55.57 26.91 14.06
CA LYS A 210 56.73 26.35 14.75
C LYS A 210 58.01 26.60 13.94
N VAL A 211 58.02 26.29 12.65
CA VAL A 211 59.18 26.50 11.77
C VAL A 211 59.56 27.99 11.69
N GLU A 212 58.58 28.88 11.61
CA GLU A 212 58.82 30.33 11.65
C GLU A 212 59.44 30.79 12.98
N LEU A 213 58.99 30.23 14.11
CA LEU A 213 59.56 30.53 15.42
C LEU A 213 60.97 29.95 15.58
N GLU A 214 61.23 28.74 15.09
CA GLU A 214 62.57 28.14 15.06
C GLU A 214 63.53 29.02 14.23
N ALA A 215 63.12 29.47 13.04
CA ALA A 215 63.92 30.39 12.22
C ALA A 215 64.22 31.72 12.93
N LYS A 216 63.27 32.26 13.70
CA LYS A 216 63.50 33.47 14.52
C LYS A 216 64.46 33.21 15.67
N VAL A 217 64.38 32.05 16.32
CA VAL A 217 65.31 31.65 17.38
C VAL A 217 66.73 31.49 16.83
N ASP A 218 66.87 30.87 15.66
CA ASP A 218 68.16 30.71 14.97
C ASP A 218 68.74 32.08 14.59
N ALA A 219 67.94 32.96 13.97
CA ALA A 219 68.37 34.31 13.63
C ALA A 219 68.82 35.13 14.85
N LEU A 220 68.08 35.06 15.97
CA LEU A 220 68.49 35.72 17.21
C LEU A 220 69.74 35.08 17.82
N SER A 221 69.91 33.76 17.69
CA SER A 221 71.10 33.07 18.17
C SER A 221 72.34 33.47 17.36
N ASP A 222 72.21 33.60 16.04
CA ASP A 222 73.25 34.11 15.16
C ASP A 222 73.61 35.56 15.49
N GLU A 223 72.61 36.41 15.76
CA GLU A 223 72.83 37.79 16.20
C GLU A 223 73.58 37.86 17.55
N ILE A 224 73.19 37.03 18.52
CA ILE A 224 73.91 36.92 19.80
C ILE A 224 75.36 36.45 19.59
N ASN A 225 75.58 35.45 18.73
CA ASN A 225 76.91 34.95 18.44
C ASN A 225 77.75 36.01 17.71
N PHE A 226 77.16 36.75 16.78
CA PHE A 226 77.80 37.89 16.14
C PHE A 226 78.23 38.92 17.18
N PHE A 227 77.34 39.36 18.08
CA PHE A 227 77.71 40.30 19.13
C PHE A 227 78.82 39.77 20.06
N LYS A 228 78.79 38.48 20.43
CA LYS A 228 79.89 37.88 21.21
C LYS A 228 81.23 37.96 20.47
N THR A 229 81.28 37.52 19.22
CA THR A 229 82.51 37.57 18.42
C THR A 229 82.99 39.00 18.17
N PHE A 230 82.06 39.93 17.96
CA PHE A 230 82.34 41.35 17.80
C PHE A 230 82.99 41.93 19.07
N TYR A 231 82.39 41.69 20.24
CA TYR A 231 82.95 42.16 21.51
C TYR A 231 84.28 41.49 21.85
N GLU A 232 84.47 40.21 21.54
CA GLU A 232 85.77 39.54 21.70
C GLU A 232 86.86 40.17 20.83
N MET A 233 86.51 40.52 19.58
CA MET A 233 87.43 41.15 18.64
C MET A 233 87.74 42.60 19.03
N GLU A 234 86.74 43.37 19.46
CA GLU A 234 86.91 44.74 19.97
C GLU A 234 87.80 44.74 21.22
N LEU A 235 87.59 43.80 22.15
CA LEU A 235 88.46 43.64 23.32
C LEU A 235 89.90 43.29 22.94
N ALA A 236 90.08 42.39 21.96
CA ALA A 236 91.41 42.03 21.46
C ALA A 236 92.11 43.21 20.77
N GLU A 237 91.38 44.01 19.99
CA GLU A 237 91.92 45.21 19.35
C GLU A 237 92.30 46.27 20.39
N LEU A 238 91.43 46.55 21.37
CA LEU A 238 91.75 47.48 22.46
C LEU A 238 92.98 47.00 23.24
N GLN A 239 93.11 45.70 23.49
CA GLN A 239 94.28 45.12 24.14
C GLN A 239 95.54 45.24 23.27
N ALA A 240 95.43 45.08 21.96
CA ALA A 240 96.51 45.29 21.00
C ALA A 240 96.94 46.78 20.93
N GLN A 241 95.98 47.71 20.88
CA GLN A 241 96.26 49.15 20.91
C GLN A 241 96.97 49.57 22.22
N ILE A 242 96.59 48.99 23.35
CA ILE A 242 97.28 49.20 24.63
C ILE A 242 98.72 48.66 24.56
N SER A 243 98.95 47.50 23.93
CA SER A 243 100.30 46.96 23.76
C SER A 243 101.16 47.71 22.73
N ASP A 244 100.58 48.17 21.62
CA ASP A 244 101.29 48.90 20.55
C ASP A 244 101.69 50.30 21.02
N THR A 245 100.85 50.96 21.83
CA THR A 245 101.19 52.24 22.46
C THR A 245 102.34 52.08 23.48
N SER A 246 102.58 50.86 23.98
CA SER A 246 103.67 50.58 24.94
C SER A 246 105.04 50.36 24.28
N VAL A 247 105.14 50.35 22.94
CA VAL A 247 106.41 50.24 22.21
C VAL A 247 106.70 51.57 21.52
N VAL A 248 107.28 52.50 22.29
CA VAL A 248 107.89 53.71 21.73
C VAL A 248 109.14 53.31 20.95
N LEU A 249 108.99 53.17 19.63
CA LEU A 249 110.08 53.00 18.68
C LEU A 249 110.71 54.37 18.39
N SER A 250 111.84 54.63 19.02
CA SER A 250 112.81 55.63 18.56
C SER A 250 113.48 55.11 17.29
N MET A 251 112.97 55.51 16.12
CA MET A 251 113.69 55.30 14.86
C MET A 251 114.41 56.58 14.45
N ASP A 252 115.75 56.56 14.56
CA ASP A 252 116.62 57.53 13.91
C ASP A 252 116.61 57.26 12.40
N ASN A 253 115.77 58.01 11.69
CA ASN A 253 115.62 57.97 10.25
C ASN A 253 116.71 58.85 9.59
N SER A 254 117.87 58.26 9.31
CA SER A 254 118.92 58.90 8.49
C SER A 254 119.21 58.08 7.23
N ARG A 255 118.22 58.07 6.34
CA ARG A 255 118.44 57.77 4.93
C ARG A 255 117.83 58.90 4.15
N SER A 256 118.62 59.56 3.32
CA SER A 256 118.14 60.62 2.42
C SER A 256 117.09 60.01 1.50
N LEU A 257 115.82 60.18 1.89
CA LEU A 257 114.66 59.87 1.08
C LEU A 257 114.59 60.95 0.00
N ASP A 258 114.46 60.52 -1.24
CA ASP A 258 114.10 61.41 -2.34
C ASP A 258 112.64 61.83 -2.12
N LEU A 259 112.49 62.92 -1.37
CA LEU A 259 111.20 63.47 -0.97
C LEU A 259 110.36 63.81 -2.18
N ASP A 260 110.98 64.21 -3.30
CA ASP A 260 110.26 64.61 -4.49
C ASP A 260 109.60 63.40 -5.20
N SER A 261 110.31 62.28 -5.30
CA SER A 261 109.73 61.03 -5.84
C SER A 261 108.61 60.49 -4.97
N ILE A 262 108.77 60.52 -3.64
CA ILE A 262 107.75 60.02 -2.70
C ILE A 262 106.53 60.94 -2.68
N ILE A 263 106.73 62.26 -2.72
CA ILE A 263 105.63 63.24 -2.82
C ILE A 263 104.88 63.06 -4.14
N ALA A 264 105.57 62.79 -5.25
CA ALA A 264 104.93 62.52 -6.54
C ALA A 264 104.12 61.21 -6.52
N GLU A 265 104.66 60.14 -5.93
CA GLU A 265 103.96 58.85 -5.79
C GLU A 265 102.76 58.94 -4.85
N VAL A 266 102.89 59.63 -3.72
CA VAL A 266 101.78 59.90 -2.78
C VAL A 266 100.70 60.74 -3.47
N LYS A 267 101.07 61.78 -4.24
CA LYS A 267 100.10 62.55 -5.02
C LYS A 267 99.37 61.69 -6.07
N ALA A 268 100.09 60.84 -6.78
CA ALA A 268 99.49 59.92 -7.76
C ALA A 268 98.54 58.92 -7.11
N GLN A 269 98.90 58.37 -5.94
CA GLN A 269 98.04 57.49 -5.14
C GLN A 269 96.78 58.21 -4.64
N TYR A 270 96.90 59.45 -4.18
CA TYR A 270 95.74 60.25 -3.78
C TYR A 270 94.83 60.60 -4.97
N GLU A 271 95.40 60.93 -6.12
CA GLU A 271 94.61 61.14 -7.35
C GLU A 271 93.93 59.86 -7.80
N GLU A 272 94.60 58.71 -7.73
CA GLU A 272 94.02 57.41 -8.05
C GLU A 272 92.91 57.02 -7.06
N MET A 273 93.11 57.22 -5.75
CA MET A 273 92.11 56.99 -4.73
C MET A 273 90.91 57.92 -4.87
N ALA A 274 91.13 59.20 -5.19
CA ALA A 274 90.05 60.16 -5.43
C ALA A 274 89.25 59.79 -6.69
N ASN A 275 89.93 59.36 -7.76
CA ASN A 275 89.29 58.89 -8.99
C ASN A 275 88.52 57.57 -8.77
N ARG A 276 89.12 56.63 -8.02
CA ARG A 276 88.49 55.34 -7.67
C ARG A 276 87.25 55.57 -6.80
N SER A 277 87.33 56.42 -5.78
CA SER A 277 86.18 56.80 -4.93
C SER A 277 85.08 57.49 -5.74
N ARG A 278 85.44 58.36 -6.70
CA ARG A 278 84.47 58.99 -7.59
C ARG A 278 83.77 57.97 -8.49
N ALA A 279 84.51 57.06 -9.12
CA ALA A 279 83.96 56.01 -9.97
C ALA A 279 83.08 55.02 -9.18
N GLU A 280 83.48 54.67 -7.96
CA GLU A 280 82.69 53.84 -7.04
C GLU A 280 81.39 54.55 -6.62
N ALA A 281 81.44 55.86 -6.34
CA ALA A 281 80.23 56.63 -6.03
C ALA A 281 79.30 56.72 -7.25
N GLU A 282 79.83 56.99 -8.45
CA GLU A 282 79.05 57.06 -9.70
C GLU A 282 78.39 55.71 -10.01
N THR A 283 79.12 54.59 -9.90
CA THR A 283 78.57 53.24 -10.09
C THR A 283 77.55 52.87 -9.02
N MET A 284 77.79 53.22 -7.75
CA MET A 284 76.80 53.06 -6.67
C MET A 284 75.51 53.81 -6.96
N TYR A 285 75.59 55.07 -7.40
CA TYR A 285 74.41 55.86 -7.77
C TYR A 285 73.70 55.27 -8.98
N GLN A 286 74.44 54.78 -9.98
CA GLN A 286 73.87 54.16 -11.16
C GLN A 286 73.12 52.86 -10.83
N ILE A 287 73.71 51.99 -10.00
CA ILE A 287 73.04 50.77 -9.49
C ILE A 287 71.82 51.13 -8.64
N LYS A 288 71.92 52.13 -7.76
CA LYS A 288 70.78 52.63 -6.97
C LYS A 288 69.65 53.13 -7.86
N PHE A 289 69.98 53.85 -8.93
CA PHE A 289 68.98 54.36 -9.86
C PHE A 289 68.32 53.23 -10.67
N GLU A 290 69.10 52.29 -11.20
CA GLU A 290 68.59 51.13 -11.93
C GLU A 290 67.72 50.23 -11.06
N THR A 291 68.13 49.98 -9.80
CA THR A 291 67.35 49.18 -8.85
C THR A 291 66.04 49.86 -8.49
N LEU A 292 66.05 51.17 -8.24
CA LEU A 292 64.82 51.95 -8.00
C LEU A 292 63.91 51.97 -9.24
N GLN A 293 64.48 52.11 -10.44
CA GLN A 293 63.72 52.06 -11.69
C GLN A 293 63.09 50.69 -11.92
N ALA A 294 63.85 49.61 -11.67
CA ALA A 294 63.34 48.24 -11.77
C ALA A 294 62.26 47.94 -10.73
N GLN A 295 62.39 48.43 -9.50
CA GLN A 295 61.37 48.32 -8.46
C GLN A 295 60.10 49.10 -8.81
N ALA A 296 60.24 50.33 -9.31
CA ALA A 296 59.11 51.13 -9.77
C ALA A 296 58.38 50.45 -10.94
N GLY A 297 59.12 49.84 -11.87
CA GLY A 297 58.56 49.04 -12.97
C GLY A 297 57.76 47.83 -12.45
N LYS A 298 58.35 47.03 -11.56
CA LYS A 298 57.68 45.87 -10.93
C LYS A 298 56.41 46.29 -10.19
N HIS A 299 56.46 47.34 -9.37
CA HIS A 299 55.28 47.84 -8.68
C HIS A 299 54.20 48.35 -9.64
N GLY A 300 54.58 48.95 -10.77
CA GLY A 300 53.65 49.34 -11.84
C GLY A 300 52.98 48.14 -12.49
N ASP A 301 53.74 47.08 -12.78
CA ASP A 301 53.24 45.84 -13.36
C ASP A 301 52.33 45.08 -12.38
N ASP A 302 52.70 44.99 -11.09
CA ASP A 302 51.88 44.39 -10.03
C ASP A 302 50.55 45.14 -9.86
N LEU A 303 50.58 46.48 -9.87
CA LEU A 303 49.37 47.29 -9.81
C LEU A 303 48.49 47.09 -11.05
N ARG A 304 49.08 46.87 -12.22
CA ARG A 304 48.35 46.56 -13.44
C ARG A 304 47.74 45.16 -13.41
N ASN A 305 48.46 44.17 -12.90
CA ASN A 305 47.99 42.80 -12.74
C ASN A 305 46.82 42.72 -11.77
N THR A 306 46.96 43.31 -10.57
CA THR A 306 45.87 43.39 -9.58
C THR A 306 44.66 44.13 -10.13
N ARG A 307 44.85 45.22 -10.89
CA ARG A 307 43.75 45.90 -11.59
C ARG A 307 43.05 44.98 -12.59
N ASN A 308 43.79 44.20 -13.37
CA ASN A 308 43.21 43.25 -14.32
C ASN A 308 42.41 42.16 -13.58
N GLU A 309 42.97 41.57 -12.52
CA GLU A 309 42.28 40.58 -11.67
C GLU A 309 40.98 41.15 -11.08
N ILE A 310 41.00 42.40 -10.59
CA ILE A 310 39.78 43.07 -10.12
C ILE A 310 38.75 43.18 -11.25
N THR A 311 39.15 43.51 -12.48
CA THR A 311 38.21 43.57 -13.61
C THR A 311 37.68 42.19 -14.02
N GLU A 312 38.49 41.14 -13.90
CA GLU A 312 38.07 39.76 -14.18
C GLU A 312 37.12 39.23 -13.11
N MET A 313 37.43 39.47 -11.83
CA MET A 313 36.54 39.17 -10.72
C MET A 313 35.21 39.92 -10.87
N ASN A 314 35.22 41.20 -11.23
CA ASN A 314 34.00 41.95 -11.50
C ASN A 314 33.18 41.36 -12.67
N ARG A 315 33.83 40.91 -13.74
CA ARG A 315 33.16 40.19 -14.84
C ARG A 315 32.57 38.85 -14.37
N ALA A 316 33.27 38.12 -13.52
CA ALA A 316 32.78 36.87 -12.95
C ALA A 316 31.55 37.11 -12.07
N ILE A 317 31.59 38.14 -11.21
CA ILE A 317 30.46 38.57 -10.38
C ILE A 317 29.25 38.90 -11.26
N GLN A 318 29.42 39.68 -12.34
CA GLN A 318 28.31 40.02 -13.24
C GLN A 318 27.71 38.78 -13.93
N ARG A 319 28.53 37.81 -14.35
CA ARG A 319 28.05 36.55 -14.93
C ARG A 319 27.25 35.73 -13.91
N LEU A 320 27.78 35.57 -12.70
CA LEU A 320 27.10 34.85 -11.63
C LEU A 320 25.79 35.54 -11.23
N GLN A 321 25.77 36.88 -11.19
CA GLN A 321 24.55 37.64 -10.93
C GLN A 321 23.49 37.37 -12.01
N ALA A 322 23.88 37.39 -13.29
CA ALA A 322 22.99 37.09 -14.41
C ALA A 322 22.48 35.64 -14.38
N GLU A 323 23.31 34.69 -13.98
CA GLU A 323 22.92 33.29 -13.80
C GLU A 323 21.92 33.12 -12.65
N ILE A 324 22.17 33.78 -11.51
CA ILE A 324 21.24 33.84 -10.37
C ILE A 324 19.88 34.40 -10.82
N ASP A 325 19.87 35.51 -11.57
CA ASP A 325 18.63 36.13 -12.03
C ASP A 325 17.90 35.25 -13.07
N ASN A 326 18.65 34.55 -13.93
CA ASN A 326 18.07 33.57 -14.84
C ASN A 326 17.43 32.39 -14.09
N ILE A 327 18.10 31.82 -13.09
CA ILE A 327 17.57 30.74 -12.26
C ILE A 327 16.36 31.21 -11.46
N LYS A 328 16.38 32.43 -10.90
CA LYS A 328 15.21 33.03 -10.22
C LYS A 328 14.02 33.15 -11.17
N ASN A 329 14.24 33.60 -12.40
CA ASN A 329 13.19 33.68 -13.41
C ASN A 329 12.66 32.29 -13.81
N GLN A 330 13.52 31.28 -13.91
CA GLN A 330 13.10 29.90 -14.15
C GLN A 330 12.27 29.35 -12.99
N ARG A 331 12.69 29.59 -11.75
CA ARG A 331 11.93 29.22 -10.56
C ARG A 331 10.56 29.87 -10.55
N ALA A 332 10.47 31.18 -10.79
CA ALA A 332 9.19 31.89 -10.84
C ALA A 332 8.26 31.33 -11.94
N LYS A 333 8.81 30.97 -13.11
CA LYS A 333 8.03 30.33 -14.19
C LYS A 333 7.51 28.94 -13.77
N LEU A 334 8.34 28.14 -13.11
CA LEU A 334 7.93 26.82 -12.62
C LEU A 334 6.88 26.93 -11.50
N GLU A 335 7.05 27.86 -10.56
CA GLU A 335 6.06 28.14 -9.51
C GLU A 335 4.72 28.58 -10.10
N ALA A 336 4.73 29.45 -11.11
CA ALA A 336 3.51 29.83 -11.82
C ALA A 336 2.86 28.64 -12.55
N ALA A 337 3.65 27.78 -13.19
CA ALA A 337 3.14 26.58 -13.86
C ALA A 337 2.57 25.54 -12.88
N ILE A 338 3.16 25.41 -11.68
CA ILE A 338 2.64 24.56 -10.60
C ILE A 338 1.32 25.12 -10.11
N ALA A 339 1.24 26.42 -9.79
CA ALA A 339 0.01 27.06 -9.34
C ALA A 339 -1.14 26.90 -10.36
N GLU A 340 -0.85 27.07 -11.66
CA GLU A 340 -1.85 26.88 -12.72
C GLU A 340 -2.28 25.40 -12.84
N ALA A 341 -1.36 24.45 -12.65
CA ALA A 341 -1.68 23.03 -12.65
C ALA A 341 -2.52 22.63 -11.44
N GLU A 342 -2.21 23.18 -10.26
CA GLU A 342 -2.99 23.00 -9.03
C GLU A 342 -4.41 23.57 -9.19
N GLU A 343 -4.56 24.79 -9.71
CA GLU A 343 -5.87 25.41 -9.96
C GLU A 343 -6.70 24.58 -10.95
N ARG A 344 -6.10 24.16 -12.07
CA ARG A 344 -6.76 23.27 -13.05
C ARG A 344 -7.16 21.94 -12.42
N GLY A 345 -6.30 21.37 -11.57
CA GLY A 345 -6.58 20.15 -10.82
C GLY A 345 -7.74 20.32 -9.85
N GLU A 346 -7.77 21.41 -9.09
CA GLU A 346 -8.83 21.72 -8.14
C GLU A 346 -10.18 21.92 -8.84
N LEU A 347 -10.19 22.63 -9.97
CA LEU A 347 -11.40 22.81 -10.79
C LEU A 347 -11.92 21.46 -11.33
N ALA A 348 -11.04 20.58 -11.81
CA ALA A 348 -11.44 19.25 -12.28
C ALA A 348 -12.02 18.39 -11.15
N VAL A 349 -11.46 18.46 -9.94
CA VAL A 349 -11.98 17.77 -8.76
C VAL A 349 -13.35 18.35 -8.36
N LYS A 350 -13.51 19.68 -8.36
CA LYS A 350 -14.80 20.33 -8.09
C LYS A 350 -15.88 19.89 -9.08
N ASP A 351 -15.58 19.84 -10.38
CA ASP A 351 -16.51 19.38 -11.41
C ASP A 351 -16.87 17.89 -11.24
N ALA A 352 -15.87 17.03 -10.96
CA ALA A 352 -16.12 15.62 -10.68
C ALA A 352 -17.00 15.40 -9.44
N ASN A 353 -16.76 16.16 -8.36
CA ASN A 353 -17.58 16.11 -7.15
C ASN A 353 -19.00 16.62 -7.40
N ALA A 354 -19.18 17.67 -8.21
CA ALA A 354 -20.50 18.17 -8.59
C ALA A 354 -21.28 17.11 -9.38
N LYS A 355 -20.64 16.44 -10.35
CA LYS A 355 -21.24 15.32 -11.12
C LYS A 355 -21.58 14.14 -10.22
N LEU A 356 -20.72 13.81 -9.25
CA LEU A 356 -20.99 12.77 -8.28
C LEU A 356 -22.23 13.11 -7.45
N ALA A 357 -22.32 14.32 -6.92
CA ALA A 357 -23.48 14.79 -6.15
C ALA A 357 -24.79 14.76 -6.98
N GLU A 358 -24.72 15.14 -8.25
CA GLU A 358 -25.86 15.06 -9.17
C GLU A 358 -26.32 13.61 -9.38
N LEU A 359 -25.37 12.69 -9.62
CA LEU A 359 -25.67 11.26 -9.79
C LEU A 359 -26.22 10.63 -8.51
N GLU A 360 -25.69 10.99 -7.35
CA GLU A 360 -26.23 10.56 -6.06
C GLU A 360 -27.66 11.06 -5.85
N ALA A 361 -27.93 12.33 -6.17
CA ALA A 361 -29.27 12.90 -6.09
C ALA A 361 -30.23 12.18 -7.06
N ALA A 362 -29.81 11.91 -8.30
CA ALA A 362 -30.60 11.14 -9.27
C ALA A 362 -30.89 9.72 -8.79
N LEU A 363 -29.89 9.05 -8.20
CA LEU A 363 -30.04 7.71 -7.63
C LEU A 363 -31.00 7.70 -6.44
N GLN A 364 -30.97 8.72 -5.58
CA GLN A 364 -31.94 8.86 -4.49
C GLN A 364 -33.36 9.11 -4.99
N ARG A 365 -33.55 9.96 -6.01
CA ARG A 365 -34.85 10.14 -6.66
C ARG A 365 -35.37 8.82 -7.25
N ALA A 366 -34.54 8.09 -7.99
CA ALA A 366 -34.92 6.79 -8.56
C ALA A 366 -35.29 5.75 -7.48
N LYS A 367 -34.60 5.74 -6.33
CA LYS A 367 -34.97 4.90 -5.18
C LYS A 367 -36.32 5.29 -4.60
N GLN A 368 -36.59 6.58 -4.46
CA GLN A 368 -37.88 7.09 -3.98
C GLN A 368 -39.02 6.75 -4.94
N ASP A 369 -38.79 6.89 -6.25
CA ASP A 369 -39.77 6.53 -7.29
C ASP A 369 -40.05 5.02 -7.29
N MET A 370 -39.02 4.18 -7.18
CA MET A 370 -39.20 2.73 -7.04
C MET A 370 -40.00 2.38 -5.77
N ALA A 371 -39.69 3.03 -4.64
CA ALA A 371 -40.46 2.85 -3.41
C ALA A 371 -41.92 3.30 -3.55
N ARG A 372 -42.18 4.36 -4.33
CA ARG A 372 -43.54 4.80 -4.65
C ARG A 372 -44.28 3.79 -5.52
N GLN A 373 -43.65 3.30 -6.59
CA GLN A 373 -44.22 2.26 -7.46
C GLN A 373 -44.55 1.00 -6.67
N LEU A 374 -43.67 0.54 -5.77
CA LEU A 374 -43.95 -0.62 -4.91
C LEU A 374 -45.19 -0.42 -4.04
N ARG A 375 -45.40 0.79 -3.49
CA ARG A 375 -46.64 1.11 -2.74
C ARG A 375 -47.87 1.10 -3.64
N GLU A 376 -47.81 1.74 -4.80
CA GLU A 376 -48.90 1.75 -5.79
C GLU A 376 -49.26 0.32 -6.24
N TYR A 377 -48.26 -0.53 -6.48
CA TYR A 377 -48.48 -1.96 -6.81
C TYR A 377 -49.14 -2.73 -5.66
N GLN A 378 -48.73 -2.47 -4.41
CA GLN A 378 -49.35 -3.11 -3.25
C GLN A 378 -50.80 -2.67 -3.07
N GLU A 379 -51.11 -1.39 -3.26
CA GLU A 379 -52.47 -0.85 -3.24
C GLU A 379 -53.32 -1.48 -4.35
N LEU A 380 -52.79 -1.57 -5.58
CA LEU A 380 -53.49 -2.21 -6.69
C LEU A 380 -53.74 -3.70 -6.44
N MET A 381 -52.78 -4.41 -5.85
CA MET A 381 -52.95 -5.81 -5.43
C MET A 381 -54.07 -5.94 -4.39
N ASN A 382 -54.13 -5.04 -3.40
CA ASN A 382 -55.20 -5.04 -2.40
C ASN A 382 -56.57 -4.83 -3.05
N VAL A 383 -56.69 -3.90 -4.01
CA VAL A 383 -57.93 -3.69 -4.79
C VAL A 383 -58.28 -4.95 -5.59
N LYS A 384 -57.31 -5.59 -6.25
CA LYS A 384 -57.52 -6.83 -7.00
C LYS A 384 -58.05 -7.95 -6.09
N LEU A 385 -57.47 -8.12 -4.91
CA LEU A 385 -57.93 -9.11 -3.93
C LEU A 385 -59.35 -8.81 -3.45
N ALA A 386 -59.70 -7.54 -3.22
CA ALA A 386 -61.07 -7.14 -2.88
C ALA A 386 -62.05 -7.49 -4.01
N LEU A 387 -61.71 -7.19 -5.27
CA LEU A 387 -62.51 -7.55 -6.44
C LEU A 387 -62.66 -9.07 -6.61
N ASP A 388 -61.61 -9.86 -6.36
CA ASP A 388 -61.73 -11.33 -6.41
C ASP A 388 -62.72 -11.86 -5.36
N ILE A 389 -62.74 -11.26 -4.16
CA ILE A 389 -63.69 -11.59 -3.10
C ILE A 389 -65.10 -11.22 -3.57
N GLU A 390 -65.31 -10.04 -4.12
CA GLU A 390 -66.60 -9.62 -4.69
C GLU A 390 -67.08 -10.60 -5.76
N ILE A 391 -66.24 -10.95 -6.75
CA ILE A 391 -66.55 -11.93 -7.79
C ILE A 391 -66.91 -13.29 -7.18
N ALA A 392 -66.15 -13.76 -6.18
CA ALA A 392 -66.46 -15.01 -5.50
C ALA A 392 -67.80 -14.96 -4.75
N THR A 393 -68.15 -13.83 -4.14
CA THR A 393 -69.46 -13.63 -3.52
C THR A 393 -70.60 -13.60 -4.53
N TYR A 394 -70.42 -12.89 -5.67
CA TYR A 394 -71.40 -12.88 -6.75
C TYR A 394 -71.61 -14.27 -7.35
N ARG A 395 -70.54 -15.07 -7.54
CA ARG A 395 -70.66 -16.47 -7.98
C ARG A 395 -71.47 -17.34 -7.02
N LYS A 396 -71.22 -17.22 -5.70
CA LYS A 396 -71.99 -17.95 -4.68
C LYS A 396 -73.47 -17.58 -4.67
N LEU A 397 -73.80 -16.30 -4.90
CA LEU A 397 -75.20 -15.85 -5.02
C LEU A 397 -75.86 -16.45 -6.27
N LEU A 398 -75.15 -16.47 -7.40
CA LEU A 398 -75.64 -17.08 -8.65
C LEU A 398 -75.89 -18.59 -8.50
N GLU A 399 -74.95 -19.32 -7.92
CA GLU A 399 -75.09 -20.77 -7.65
C GLU A 399 -76.26 -21.07 -6.68
N GLY A 400 -76.58 -20.13 -5.78
CA GLY A 400 -77.74 -20.21 -4.90
C GLY A 400 -79.08 -19.97 -5.61
N GLU A 401 -79.11 -19.19 -6.68
CA GLU A 401 -80.31 -18.98 -7.51
C GLU A 401 -80.57 -20.14 -8.47
N GLU A 402 -79.54 -20.83 -8.99
CA GLU A 402 -79.71 -22.02 -9.84
C GLU A 402 -80.14 -23.28 -9.07
N SER A 403 -80.03 -23.27 -7.74
CA SER A 403 -80.40 -24.39 -6.87
C SER A 403 -81.87 -24.34 -6.39
N ARG A 404 -82.68 -23.43 -6.94
CA ARG A 404 -84.06 -23.16 -6.54
C ARG A 404 -85.03 -23.47 -7.68
#